data_AF-A0A7X8TGT7-F1
#
_entry.id   AF-A0A7X8TGT7-F1
#
_cell.length_a   1.000
_cell.length_b   1.000
_cell.length_c   1.000
_cell.angle_alpha   90.00
_cell.angle_beta   90.00
_cell.angle_gamma   90.00
#
_symmetry.space_group_name_H-M   'P 1'
#
loop_
_entity.id
_entity.type
_entity.pdbx_description
1 polymer ?
#
loop_
_entity_poly.entity_id
_entity_poly.type
_entity_poly.pdbx_seq_one_letter_code
_entity_poly.pdbx_strand_id
1 'polypeptide(L)'
;RAGTTVDLAAVTCVRLNLYTNLDRSDRAVEVGLEYLRRIDGQWSLHPTAQDVGQDYDRLRQQIGSSSIEALLDLPSMADPDQRATMDVLTALASPAMFTDLNLFRLVVCRMATLSLDNGNCDGSCYAYVWLGGVLVTYFGDYQAGHRFGRLGLDLVEKRGLDRHSARVYLVFAVHVAPWLQPLPTCRVFLRRAFEAAKEAGDLIYAAYSRADLITNRLASGDRLDDVELEAGNALEFVQKMRFGLISDLIAAQLRLIRMLRGLTPDFTSFNDADFDEGRFEQHLGSNPQLAIAASRYWIRKLQAFVYA
;
A
#
# COMPACT_ATOMS: atom_id res chain seq x y z
N ARG A 1 -25.44 9.14 19.45
CA ARG A 1 -24.67 10.41 19.40
C ARG A 1 -23.25 10.06 19.82
N ALA A 2 -22.26 10.28 18.97
CA ALA A 2 -20.85 10.19 19.37
C ALA A 2 -20.57 11.40 20.28
N GLY A 3 -20.19 11.16 21.53
CA GLY A 3 -20.01 12.23 22.53
C GLY A 3 -18.56 12.69 22.69
N THR A 4 -17.61 11.83 22.30
CA THR A 4 -16.16 12.04 22.47
C THR A 4 -15.41 11.96 21.14
N THR A 5 -14.16 12.45 21.12
CA THR A 5 -13.24 12.31 19.97
C THR A 5 -13.07 10.84 19.56
N VAL A 6 -12.96 9.95 20.55
CA VAL A 6 -12.83 8.50 20.36
C VAL A 6 -14.07 7.92 19.68
N ASP A 7 -15.28 8.28 20.13
CA ASP A 7 -16.52 7.80 19.49
C ASP A 7 -16.61 8.27 18.05
N LEU A 8 -16.24 9.54 17.80
CA LEU A 8 -16.27 10.12 16.47
C LEU A 8 -15.27 9.41 15.55
N ALA A 9 -14.05 9.14 16.03
CA ALA A 9 -13.03 8.40 15.30
C ALA A 9 -13.50 6.99 14.95
N ALA A 10 -14.11 6.26 15.90
CA ALA A 10 -14.62 4.92 15.66
C ALA A 10 -15.68 4.89 14.54
N VAL A 11 -16.63 5.84 14.57
CA VAL A 11 -17.63 5.99 13.50
C VAL A 11 -16.98 6.34 12.16
N THR A 12 -15.99 7.23 12.17
CA THR A 12 -15.23 7.62 10.97
C THR A 12 -14.49 6.41 10.38
N CYS A 13 -13.81 5.60 11.19
CA CYS A 13 -13.12 4.39 10.74
C CYS A 13 -14.08 3.37 10.09
N VAL A 14 -15.26 3.16 10.67
CA VAL A 14 -16.28 2.27 10.08
C VAL A 14 -16.74 2.80 8.73
N ARG A 15 -17.02 4.11 8.61
CA ARG A 15 -17.43 4.74 7.35
C ARG A 15 -16.32 4.69 6.30
N LEU A 16 -15.07 4.97 6.69
CA LEU A 16 -13.89 4.87 5.83
C LEU A 16 -13.77 3.46 5.24
N ASN A 17 -13.79 2.43 6.10
CA ASN A 17 -13.69 1.05 5.67
C ASN A 17 -14.87 0.63 4.78
N LEU A 18 -16.09 1.06 5.11
CA LEU A 18 -17.28 0.80 4.29
C LEU A 18 -17.12 1.38 2.88
N TYR A 19 -16.77 2.66 2.75
CA TYR A 19 -16.63 3.29 1.44
C TYR A 19 -15.43 2.74 0.66
N THR A 20 -14.33 2.42 1.34
CA THR A 20 -13.17 1.76 0.72
C THR A 20 -13.56 0.40 0.15
N ASN A 21 -14.33 -0.41 0.89
CA ASN A 21 -14.79 -1.72 0.43
C ASN A 21 -15.84 -1.66 -0.69
N LEU A 22 -16.51 -0.51 -0.87
CA LEU A 22 -17.43 -0.25 -1.98
C LEU A 22 -16.74 0.39 -3.18
N ASP A 23 -15.40 0.41 -3.21
CA ASP A 23 -14.57 1.10 -4.21
C ASP A 23 -14.88 2.62 -4.33
N ARG A 24 -15.41 3.22 -3.27
CA ARG A 24 -15.74 4.67 -3.17
C ARG A 24 -14.68 5.43 -2.38
N SER A 25 -13.43 5.36 -2.86
CA SER A 25 -12.30 6.05 -2.22
C SER A 25 -12.50 7.58 -2.15
N ASP A 26 -13.21 8.15 -3.11
CA ASP A 26 -13.67 9.56 -3.09
C ASP A 26 -14.47 9.88 -1.82
N ARG A 27 -15.48 9.05 -1.51
CA ARG A 27 -16.33 9.22 -0.33
C ARG A 27 -15.60 8.90 0.97
N ALA A 28 -14.72 7.90 0.94
CA ALA A 28 -13.86 7.60 2.09
C ALA A 28 -13.01 8.84 2.45
N VAL A 29 -12.36 9.45 1.47
CA VAL A 29 -11.55 10.66 1.67
C VAL A 29 -12.38 11.80 2.23
N GLU A 30 -13.55 12.09 1.67
CA GLU A 30 -14.45 13.13 2.19
C GLU A 30 -14.73 12.95 3.70
N VAL A 31 -15.01 11.71 4.12
CA VAL A 31 -15.31 11.38 5.52
C VAL A 31 -14.08 11.53 6.42
N GLY A 32 -12.91 11.06 5.97
CA GLY A 32 -11.67 11.22 6.72
C GLY A 32 -11.29 12.69 6.90
N LEU A 33 -11.40 13.49 5.84
CA LEU A 33 -11.12 14.93 5.92
C LEU A 33 -12.16 15.69 6.75
N GLU A 34 -13.42 15.28 6.77
CA GLU A 34 -14.42 15.84 7.68
C GLU A 34 -14.00 15.67 9.15
N TYR A 35 -13.49 14.49 9.51
CA TYR A 35 -12.96 14.23 10.85
C TYR A 35 -11.72 15.09 11.12
N LEU A 36 -10.71 15.02 10.24
CA LEU A 36 -9.44 15.73 10.44
C LEU A 36 -9.62 17.23 10.52
N ARG A 37 -10.60 17.80 9.80
CA ARG A 37 -10.91 19.23 9.87
C ARG A 37 -11.41 19.68 11.24
N ARG A 38 -12.04 18.78 12.00
CA ARG A 38 -12.52 19.06 13.35
C ARG A 38 -11.39 18.96 14.39
N ILE A 39 -10.39 18.12 14.15
CA ILE A 39 -9.30 17.85 15.11
C ILE A 39 -8.09 18.77 14.87
N ASP A 40 -7.63 18.89 13.62
CA ASP A 40 -6.33 19.47 13.26
C ASP A 40 -6.42 20.76 12.41
N GLY A 41 -7.62 21.23 12.04
CA GLY A 41 -7.80 22.45 11.25
C GLY A 41 -7.92 22.22 9.75
N GLN A 42 -7.34 23.07 8.90
CA GLN A 42 -7.66 23.04 7.46
C GLN A 42 -6.94 21.93 6.69
N TRP A 43 -7.72 20.97 6.17
CA TRP A 43 -7.26 19.95 5.23
C TRP A 43 -7.85 20.16 3.83
N SER A 44 -6.98 20.17 2.81
CA SER A 44 -7.37 20.22 1.39
C SER A 44 -7.62 18.82 0.83
N LEU A 45 -8.57 18.70 -0.11
CA LEU A 45 -8.78 17.48 -0.90
C LEU A 45 -7.63 17.25 -1.90
N HIS A 46 -7.01 18.33 -2.37
CA HIS A 46 -5.92 18.31 -3.34
C HIS A 46 -4.78 19.20 -2.85
N PRO A 47 -3.96 18.72 -1.91
CA PRO A 47 -2.80 19.45 -1.46
C PRO A 47 -1.78 19.64 -2.58
N THR A 48 -1.05 20.75 -2.52
CA THR A 48 0.01 21.04 -3.48
C THR A 48 1.30 20.31 -3.12
N ALA A 49 2.23 20.22 -4.07
CA ALA A 49 3.58 19.72 -3.79
C ALA A 49 4.32 20.59 -2.75
N GLN A 50 4.00 21.89 -2.70
CA GLN A 50 4.57 22.82 -1.72
C GLN A 50 4.11 22.46 -0.31
N ASP A 51 2.83 22.13 -0.12
CA ASP A 51 2.30 21.71 1.19
C ASP A 51 3.04 20.45 1.69
N VAL A 52 3.26 19.48 0.80
CA VAL A 52 4.01 18.24 1.10
C VAL A 52 5.45 18.55 1.51
N GLY A 53 6.13 19.44 0.78
CA GLY A 53 7.50 19.84 1.12
C GLY A 53 7.59 20.51 2.49
N GLN A 54 6.66 21.42 2.79
CA GLN A 54 6.64 22.14 4.07
C GLN A 54 6.42 21.21 5.27
N ASP A 55 5.48 20.27 5.18
CA ASP A 55 5.23 19.32 6.26
C ASP A 55 6.39 18.34 6.45
N TYR A 56 7.03 17.92 5.35
CA TYR A 56 8.23 17.10 5.45
C TYR A 56 9.40 17.85 6.11
N ASP A 57 9.62 19.11 5.75
CA ASP A 57 10.66 19.94 6.37
C ASP A 57 10.43 20.13 7.87
N ARG A 58 9.16 20.32 8.29
CA ARG A 58 8.80 20.37 9.72
C ARG A 58 9.11 19.07 10.43
N LEU A 59 8.72 17.94 9.85
CA LEU A 59 8.99 16.61 10.41
C LEU A 59 10.50 16.39 10.57
N ARG A 60 11.29 16.76 9.56
CA ARG A 60 12.75 16.66 9.59
C ARG A 60 13.36 17.56 10.67
N GLN A 61 12.88 18.79 10.82
CA GLN A 61 13.32 19.71 11.87
C GLN A 61 13.02 19.16 13.27
N GLN A 62 11.86 18.53 13.44
CA GLN A 62 11.45 17.94 14.70
C GLN A 62 12.32 16.75 15.12
N ILE A 63 12.72 15.90 14.17
CA ILE A 63 13.70 14.83 14.43
C ILE A 63 15.07 15.43 14.78
N GLY A 64 15.42 16.54 14.13
CA GLY A 64 16.61 17.32 14.43
C GLY A 64 17.89 16.52 14.18
N SER A 65 18.77 16.48 15.17
CA SER A 65 20.03 15.71 15.12
C SER A 65 19.91 14.28 15.64
N SER A 66 18.71 13.88 16.11
CA SER A 66 18.47 12.54 16.61
C SER A 66 18.55 11.52 15.46
N SER A 67 19.02 10.32 15.78
CA SER A 67 18.97 9.22 14.80
C SER A 67 17.53 8.76 14.58
N ILE A 68 17.19 8.35 13.35
CA ILE A 68 15.88 7.74 13.03
C ILE A 68 15.65 6.50 13.91
N GLU A 69 16.72 5.75 14.20
CA GLU A 69 16.67 4.53 15.01
C GLU A 69 16.29 4.82 16.47
N ALA A 70 16.61 6.00 17.01
CA ALA A 70 16.21 6.40 18.36
C ALA A 70 14.68 6.51 18.50
N LEU A 71 13.95 6.66 17.39
CA LEU A 71 12.49 6.70 17.40
C LEU A 71 11.87 5.35 17.81
N LEU A 72 12.62 4.25 17.74
CA LEU A 72 12.18 2.93 18.17
C LEU A 72 11.84 2.91 19.67
N ASP A 73 12.58 3.70 20.46
CA ASP A 73 12.52 3.72 21.91
C ASP A 73 11.55 4.78 22.47
N LEU A 74 10.82 5.49 21.60
CA LEU A 74 9.76 6.39 22.05
C LEU A 74 8.74 5.63 22.92
N PRO A 75 8.17 6.29 23.96
CA PRO A 75 7.18 5.67 24.82
C PRO A 75 5.94 5.25 24.04
N SER A 76 5.11 4.40 24.64
CA SER A 76 3.80 4.08 24.05
C SER A 76 2.91 5.33 24.04
N MET A 77 2.18 5.54 22.94
CA MET A 77 1.18 6.60 22.84
C MET A 77 0.09 6.38 23.88
N ALA A 78 0.02 7.24 24.90
CA ALA A 78 -0.84 7.05 26.08
C ALA A 78 -2.24 7.69 25.92
N ASP A 79 -2.32 8.80 25.17
CA ASP A 79 -3.56 9.56 24.97
C ASP A 79 -4.54 8.80 24.05
N PRO A 80 -5.77 8.48 24.52
CA PRO A 80 -6.78 7.81 23.71
C PRO A 80 -7.23 8.63 22.49
N ASP A 81 -7.26 9.96 22.55
CA ASP A 81 -7.70 10.81 21.43
C ASP A 81 -6.67 10.80 20.30
N GLN A 82 -5.38 10.78 20.65
CA GLN A 82 -4.30 10.66 19.66
C GLN A 82 -4.27 9.27 19.02
N ARG A 83 -4.47 8.20 19.80
CA ARG A 83 -4.61 6.85 19.23
C ARG A 83 -5.82 6.74 18.30
N ALA A 84 -6.93 7.34 18.67
CA ALA A 84 -8.14 7.37 17.85
C ALA A 84 -7.91 8.14 16.53
N THR A 85 -7.18 9.26 16.58
CA THR A 85 -6.77 10.02 15.39
C THR A 85 -5.83 9.21 14.50
N MET A 86 -4.86 8.49 15.09
CA MET A 86 -3.97 7.58 14.36
C MET A 86 -4.74 6.48 13.64
N ASP A 87 -5.75 5.88 14.28
CA ASP A 87 -6.60 4.85 13.67
C ASP A 87 -7.35 5.41 12.44
N VAL A 88 -7.86 6.64 12.52
CA VAL A 88 -8.52 7.31 11.38
C VAL A 88 -7.52 7.57 10.24
N LEU A 89 -6.35 8.13 10.55
CA LEU A 89 -5.30 8.38 9.53
C LEU A 89 -4.84 7.08 8.86
N THR A 90 -4.67 6.01 9.64
CA THR A 90 -4.31 4.68 9.14
C THR A 90 -5.35 4.13 8.18
N ALA A 91 -6.64 4.30 8.49
CA ALA A 91 -7.74 3.90 7.60
C ALA A 91 -7.86 4.80 6.36
N LEU A 92 -7.52 6.09 6.47
CA LEU A 92 -7.57 7.07 5.38
C LEU A 92 -6.41 6.93 4.37
N ALA A 93 -5.27 6.38 4.79
CA ALA A 93 -4.06 6.32 3.97
C ALA A 93 -4.29 5.64 2.60
N SER A 94 -4.91 4.47 2.55
CA SER A 94 -5.14 3.76 1.28
C SER A 94 -6.12 4.51 0.35
N PRO A 95 -7.30 4.98 0.81
CA PRO A 95 -8.17 5.84 -0.01
C PRO A 95 -7.47 7.10 -0.53
N ALA A 96 -6.69 7.79 0.32
CA ALA A 96 -5.94 8.97 -0.09
C ALA A 96 -4.96 8.64 -1.22
N MET A 97 -4.25 7.50 -1.13
CA MET A 97 -3.33 7.06 -2.18
C MET A 97 -4.03 6.84 -3.52
N PHE A 98 -5.26 6.33 -3.51
CA PHE A 98 -6.03 6.07 -4.73
C PHE A 98 -6.68 7.31 -5.33
N THR A 99 -6.83 8.40 -4.57
CA THR A 99 -7.44 9.63 -5.05
C THR A 99 -6.42 10.73 -5.38
N ASP A 100 -5.44 10.93 -4.51
CA ASP A 100 -4.47 12.03 -4.61
C ASP A 100 -3.17 11.70 -3.85
N LEU A 101 -2.07 11.54 -4.58
CA LEU A 101 -0.79 11.18 -3.99
C LEU A 101 -0.21 12.26 -3.06
N ASN A 102 -0.53 13.54 -3.24
CA ASN A 102 -0.08 14.59 -2.30
C ASN A 102 -0.86 14.51 -1.00
N LEU A 103 -2.17 14.23 -1.07
CA LEU A 103 -2.96 13.98 0.14
C LEU A 103 -2.43 12.78 0.92
N PHE A 104 -2.14 11.68 0.22
CA PHE A 104 -1.53 10.50 0.84
C PHE A 104 -0.22 10.83 1.57
N ARG A 105 0.66 11.61 0.93
CA ARG A 105 1.94 12.03 1.53
C ARG A 105 1.71 12.86 2.80
N LEU A 106 0.75 13.79 2.79
CA LEU A 106 0.41 14.57 3.99
C LEU A 106 -0.17 13.69 5.11
N VAL A 107 -1.03 12.72 4.79
CA VAL A 107 -1.55 11.77 5.80
C VAL A 107 -0.40 11.01 6.44
N VAL A 108 0.54 10.48 5.65
CA VAL A 108 1.71 9.75 6.15
C VAL A 108 2.60 10.65 7.02
N CYS A 109 2.89 11.88 6.58
CA CYS A 109 3.64 12.85 7.37
C CYS A 109 2.94 13.13 8.71
N ARG A 110 1.62 13.36 8.70
CA ARG A 110 0.84 13.61 9.92
C ARG A 110 0.90 12.43 10.89
N MET A 111 0.80 11.20 10.40
CA MET A 111 0.94 10.00 11.24
C MET A 111 2.33 9.93 11.89
N ALA A 112 3.39 10.23 11.14
CA ALA A 112 4.76 10.26 11.66
C ALA A 112 4.92 11.36 12.73
N THR A 113 4.47 12.58 12.46
CA THR A 113 4.45 13.70 13.42
C THR A 113 3.72 13.31 14.69
N LEU A 114 2.54 12.70 14.58
CA LEU A 114 1.75 12.29 15.74
C LEU A 114 2.48 11.28 16.62
N SER A 115 3.25 10.39 16.00
CA SER A 115 4.09 9.41 16.70
C SER A 115 5.29 10.07 17.40
N LEU A 116 5.89 11.08 16.77
CA LEU A 116 6.98 11.87 17.38
C LEU A 116 6.49 12.68 18.59
N ASP A 117 5.31 13.29 18.50
CA ASP A 117 4.75 14.13 19.54
C ASP A 117 4.28 13.34 20.76
N ASN A 118 3.68 12.16 20.53
CA ASN A 118 2.91 11.45 21.56
C ASN A 118 3.44 10.06 21.89
N GLY A 119 4.46 9.58 21.17
CA GLY A 119 4.97 8.21 21.29
C GLY A 119 4.38 7.24 20.27
N ASN A 120 4.86 6.01 20.28
CA ASN A 120 4.53 4.99 19.28
C ASN A 120 3.26 4.20 19.63
N CYS A 121 2.52 3.79 18.60
CA CYS A 121 1.44 2.80 18.65
C CYS A 121 1.46 1.93 17.38
N ASP A 122 0.52 0.99 17.24
CA ASP A 122 0.46 0.12 16.05
C ASP A 122 0.46 0.89 14.72
N GLY A 123 -0.25 2.02 14.67
CA GLY A 123 -0.30 2.89 13.48
C GLY A 123 1.05 3.54 13.15
N SER A 124 1.93 3.74 14.13
CA SER A 124 3.29 4.28 13.92
C SER A 124 4.15 3.35 13.05
N CYS A 125 3.97 2.04 13.17
CA CYS A 125 4.67 1.07 12.32
C CYS A 125 4.36 1.31 10.84
N TYR A 126 3.08 1.51 10.54
CA TYR A 126 2.58 1.78 9.20
C TYR A 126 2.96 3.20 8.72
N ALA A 127 2.97 4.18 9.63
CA ALA A 127 3.42 5.54 9.36
C ALA A 127 4.88 5.56 8.89
N TYR A 128 5.80 4.97 9.65
CA TYR A 128 7.23 5.04 9.34
C TYR A 128 7.59 4.25 8.08
N VAL A 129 6.99 3.08 7.85
CA VAL A 129 7.27 2.33 6.62
C VAL A 129 6.80 3.06 5.37
N TRP A 130 5.64 3.73 5.43
CA TRP A 130 5.17 4.55 4.31
C TRP A 130 5.96 5.84 4.16
N LEU A 131 6.37 6.47 5.25
CA LEU A 131 7.27 7.62 5.19
C LEU A 131 8.58 7.22 4.47
N GLY A 132 9.09 6.03 4.79
CA GLY A 132 10.19 5.42 4.07
C GLY A 132 9.92 5.29 2.57
N GLY A 133 8.77 4.72 2.20
CA GLY A 133 8.35 4.58 0.79
C GLY A 133 8.20 5.92 0.06
N VAL A 134 7.66 6.95 0.73
CA VAL A 134 7.55 8.31 0.18
C VAL A 134 8.93 8.92 -0.04
N LEU A 135 9.86 8.74 0.90
CA LEU A 135 11.23 9.23 0.76
C LEU A 135 11.95 8.63 -0.43
N VAL A 136 11.80 7.32 -0.62
CA VAL A 136 12.36 6.61 -1.76
C VAL A 136 11.74 7.05 -3.09
N THR A 137 10.41 7.10 -3.17
CA THR A 137 9.70 7.21 -4.46
C THR A 137 9.42 8.64 -4.89
N TYR A 138 9.37 9.60 -3.96
CA TYR A 138 9.04 11.00 -4.23
C TYR A 138 10.22 11.94 -4.02
N PHE A 139 10.97 11.78 -2.91
CA PHE A 139 12.10 12.65 -2.60
C PHE A 139 13.45 12.11 -3.11
N GLY A 140 13.52 10.84 -3.51
CA GLY A 140 14.76 10.20 -3.97
C GLY A 140 15.79 9.95 -2.86
N ASP A 141 15.41 10.07 -1.58
CA ASP A 141 16.28 9.79 -0.44
C ASP A 141 16.19 8.31 -0.06
N TYR A 142 16.91 7.49 -0.81
CA TYR A 142 16.92 6.04 -0.63
C TYR A 142 17.41 5.61 0.77
N GLN A 143 18.42 6.30 1.30
CA GLN A 143 19.05 5.94 2.56
C GLN A 143 18.15 6.25 3.76
N ALA A 144 17.60 7.47 3.84
CA ALA A 144 16.62 7.80 4.86
C ALA A 144 15.36 6.94 4.70
N GLY A 145 14.92 6.73 3.46
CA GLY A 145 13.76 5.90 3.15
C GLY A 145 13.87 4.48 3.69
N HIS A 146 15.03 3.83 3.52
CA HIS A 146 15.27 2.50 4.08
C HIS A 146 15.35 2.48 5.60
N ARG A 147 15.97 3.48 6.22
CA ARG A 147 16.04 3.60 7.69
C ARG A 147 14.66 3.74 8.32
N PHE A 148 13.78 4.57 7.76
CA PHE A 148 12.39 4.67 8.20
C PHE A 148 11.60 3.39 7.93
N GLY A 149 11.81 2.75 6.78
CA GLY A 149 11.23 1.43 6.50
C GLY A 149 11.62 0.38 7.52
N ARG A 150 12.90 0.34 7.90
CA ARG A 150 13.42 -0.56 8.93
C ARG A 150 12.87 -0.22 10.31
N LEU A 151 12.74 1.05 10.66
CA LEU A 151 12.10 1.49 11.91
C LEU A 151 10.67 0.94 12.03
N GLY A 152 9.87 1.05 10.96
CA GLY A 152 8.51 0.50 10.94
C GLY A 152 8.48 -1.02 11.17
N LEU A 153 9.41 -1.77 10.55
CA LEU A 153 9.57 -3.21 10.79
C LEU A 153 10.02 -3.51 12.22
N ASP A 154 10.99 -2.77 12.73
CA ASP A 154 11.55 -3.00 14.06
C ASP A 154 10.52 -2.74 15.17
N LEU A 155 9.57 -1.81 14.97
CA LEU A 155 8.44 -1.64 15.88
C LEU A 155 7.54 -2.88 15.93
N VAL A 156 7.29 -3.53 14.79
CA VAL A 156 6.55 -4.79 14.76
C VAL A 156 7.37 -5.89 15.44
N GLU A 157 8.62 -6.09 15.01
CA GLU A 157 9.43 -7.27 15.38
C GLU A 157 10.02 -7.21 16.79
N LYS A 158 10.39 -6.01 17.26
CA LYS A 158 11.08 -5.82 18.54
C LYS A 158 10.17 -5.26 19.63
N ARG A 159 9.14 -4.48 19.26
CA ARG A 159 8.20 -3.86 20.21
C ARG A 159 6.85 -4.57 20.26
N GLY A 160 6.58 -5.50 19.34
CA GLY A 160 5.36 -6.30 19.33
C GLY A 160 4.10 -5.53 18.95
N LEU A 161 4.25 -4.41 18.21
CA LEU A 161 3.14 -3.60 17.73
C LEU A 161 2.61 -4.18 16.39
N ASP A 162 1.89 -5.29 16.48
CA ASP A 162 1.65 -6.19 15.36
C ASP A 162 0.27 -6.07 14.68
N ARG A 163 -0.63 -5.18 15.16
CA ARG A 163 -1.99 -5.01 14.59
C ARG A 163 -1.99 -4.71 13.09
N HIS A 164 -0.93 -4.07 12.59
CA HIS A 164 -0.77 -3.72 11.17
C HIS A 164 0.44 -4.42 10.51
N SER A 165 0.97 -5.48 11.12
CA SER A 165 2.16 -6.21 10.65
C SER A 165 2.10 -6.61 9.18
N ALA A 166 0.96 -7.16 8.72
CA ALA A 166 0.74 -7.51 7.32
C ALA A 166 0.97 -6.35 6.35
N ARG A 167 0.43 -5.18 6.69
CA ARG A 167 0.56 -3.95 5.89
C ARG A 167 1.99 -3.45 5.91
N VAL A 168 2.63 -3.49 7.08
CA VAL A 168 4.02 -3.06 7.26
C VAL A 168 4.97 -3.92 6.41
N TYR A 169 4.84 -5.24 6.48
CA TYR A 169 5.66 -6.16 5.68
C TYR A 169 5.45 -5.93 4.19
N LEU A 170 4.20 -5.76 3.73
CA LEU A 170 3.91 -5.52 2.32
C LEU A 170 4.56 -4.22 1.84
N VAL A 171 4.32 -3.11 2.54
CA VAL A 171 4.85 -1.79 2.14
C VAL A 171 6.37 -1.79 2.13
N PHE A 172 7.01 -2.38 3.15
CA PHE A 172 8.46 -2.50 3.17
C PHE A 172 8.96 -3.28 1.96
N ALA A 173 8.34 -4.43 1.66
CA ALA A 173 8.77 -5.31 0.58
C ALA A 173 8.62 -4.71 -0.82
N VAL A 174 7.62 -3.84 -1.02
CA VAL A 174 7.26 -3.30 -2.34
C VAL A 174 7.83 -1.90 -2.55
N HIS A 175 7.77 -1.03 -1.55
CA HIS A 175 8.05 0.40 -1.71
C HIS A 175 9.40 0.84 -1.15
N VAL A 176 10.06 0.02 -0.33
CA VAL A 176 11.32 0.39 0.34
C VAL A 176 12.46 -0.56 -0.04
N ALA A 177 12.33 -1.83 0.31
CA ALA A 177 13.39 -2.82 0.18
C ALA A 177 13.97 -2.96 -1.24
N PRO A 178 13.17 -3.00 -2.34
CA PRO A 178 13.70 -3.28 -3.68
C PRO A 178 14.74 -2.27 -4.18
N TRP A 179 14.76 -1.07 -3.60
CA TRP A 179 15.67 -0.01 -4.02
C TRP A 179 17.08 -0.15 -3.47
N LEU A 180 17.25 -0.89 -2.36
CA LEU A 180 18.55 -1.11 -1.72
C LEU A 180 18.86 -2.58 -1.41
N GLN A 181 17.92 -3.49 -1.65
CA GLN A 181 18.04 -4.90 -1.31
C GLN A 181 17.71 -5.81 -2.50
N PRO A 182 18.33 -7.00 -2.57
CA PRO A 182 17.99 -7.98 -3.60
C PRO A 182 16.51 -8.41 -3.53
N LEU A 183 15.90 -8.63 -4.70
CA LEU A 183 14.50 -9.07 -4.80
C LEU A 183 14.17 -10.35 -4.01
N PRO A 184 15.06 -11.35 -3.87
CA PRO A 184 14.81 -12.50 -2.99
C PRO A 184 14.60 -12.12 -1.52
N THR A 185 15.26 -11.08 -1.03
CA THR A 185 15.05 -10.56 0.33
C THR A 185 13.66 -9.95 0.46
N CYS A 186 13.23 -9.16 -0.53
CA CYS A 186 11.87 -8.60 -0.57
C CYS A 186 10.81 -9.70 -0.59
N ARG A 187 11.06 -10.81 -1.29
CA ARG A 187 10.17 -11.97 -1.36
C ARG A 187 9.85 -12.57 0.00
N VAL A 188 10.82 -12.60 0.92
CA VAL A 188 10.60 -13.10 2.29
C VAL A 188 9.56 -12.25 3.00
N PHE A 189 9.64 -10.93 2.87
CA PHE A 189 8.66 -10.02 3.47
C PHE A 189 7.29 -10.11 2.79
N LEU A 190 7.21 -10.32 1.47
CA LEU A 190 5.93 -10.58 0.79
C LEU A 190 5.22 -11.83 1.32
N ARG A 191 5.97 -12.91 1.60
CA ARG A 191 5.42 -14.12 2.20
C ARG A 191 4.94 -13.87 3.63
N ARG A 192 5.71 -13.13 4.43
CA ARG A 192 5.31 -12.74 5.80
C ARG A 192 4.07 -11.86 5.81
N ALA A 193 3.97 -10.93 4.86
CA ALA A 193 2.79 -10.09 4.68
C ALA A 193 1.54 -10.93 4.40
N PHE A 194 1.64 -11.92 3.51
CA PHE A 194 0.54 -12.83 3.20
C PHE A 194 0.10 -13.66 4.42
N GLU A 195 1.04 -14.26 5.15
CA GLU A 195 0.72 -15.07 6.33
C GLU A 195 0.08 -14.22 7.44
N ALA A 196 0.67 -13.07 7.78
CA ALA A 196 0.10 -12.15 8.76
C ALA A 196 -1.29 -11.63 8.34
N ALA A 197 -1.50 -11.35 7.05
CA ALA A 197 -2.79 -10.92 6.53
C ALA A 197 -3.85 -12.03 6.68
N LYS A 198 -3.48 -13.28 6.40
CA LYS A 198 -4.36 -14.44 6.54
C LYS A 198 -4.75 -14.68 8.01
N GLU A 199 -3.79 -14.57 8.92
CA GLU A 199 -4.04 -14.71 10.37
C GLU A 199 -4.95 -13.59 10.91
N ALA A 200 -4.74 -12.35 10.45
CA ALA A 200 -5.55 -11.20 10.84
C ALA A 200 -6.91 -11.12 10.13
N GLY A 201 -7.16 -11.97 9.13
CA GLY A 201 -8.35 -11.88 8.27
C GLY A 201 -8.36 -10.65 7.33
N ASP A 202 -7.22 -9.99 7.11
CA ASP A 202 -7.08 -8.88 6.17
C ASP A 202 -6.93 -9.41 4.73
N LEU A 203 -8.05 -9.84 4.16
CA LEU A 203 -8.09 -10.49 2.85
C LEU A 203 -7.57 -9.59 1.72
N ILE A 204 -7.71 -8.27 1.86
CA ILE A 204 -7.24 -7.29 0.87
C ILE A 204 -5.71 -7.32 0.82
N TYR A 205 -5.04 -7.22 1.97
CA TYR A 205 -3.58 -7.27 2.02
C TYR A 205 -3.02 -8.66 1.70
N ALA A 206 -3.77 -9.74 1.98
CA ALA A 206 -3.42 -11.08 1.52
C ALA A 206 -3.40 -11.14 -0.02
N ALA A 207 -4.44 -10.62 -0.66
CA ALA A 207 -4.56 -10.58 -2.12
C ALA A 207 -3.46 -9.71 -2.77
N TYR A 208 -3.16 -8.52 -2.23
CA TYR A 208 -2.04 -7.69 -2.70
C TYR A 208 -0.69 -8.41 -2.55
N SER A 209 -0.43 -9.04 -1.40
CA SER A 209 0.81 -9.79 -1.17
C SER A 209 1.04 -10.88 -2.23
N ARG A 210 -0.03 -11.54 -2.68
CA ARG A 210 0.03 -12.53 -3.76
C ARG A 210 0.33 -11.90 -5.12
N ALA A 211 -0.35 -10.81 -5.47
CA ALA A 211 -0.11 -10.08 -6.71
C ALA A 211 1.33 -9.53 -6.79
N ASP A 212 1.85 -8.98 -5.69
CA ASP A 212 3.21 -8.46 -5.61
C ASP A 212 4.27 -9.57 -5.59
N LEU A 213 3.95 -10.75 -5.04
CA LEU A 213 4.82 -11.93 -5.13
C LEU A 213 5.03 -12.37 -6.59
N ILE A 214 3.97 -12.35 -7.41
CA ILE A 214 4.08 -12.65 -8.84
C ILE A 214 4.96 -11.60 -9.54
N THR A 215 4.75 -10.30 -9.25
CA THR A 215 5.60 -9.23 -9.78
C THR A 215 7.07 -9.43 -9.40
N ASN A 216 7.34 -9.75 -8.13
CA ASN A 216 8.70 -9.99 -7.63
C ASN A 216 9.38 -11.16 -8.37
N ARG A 217 8.67 -12.28 -8.56
CA ARG A 217 9.18 -13.45 -9.27
C ARG A 217 9.46 -13.17 -10.75
N LEU A 218 8.55 -12.48 -11.43
CA LEU A 218 8.75 -12.00 -12.80
C LEU A 218 10.01 -11.12 -12.90
N ALA A 219 10.15 -10.14 -12.00
CA ALA A 219 11.30 -9.24 -11.99
C ALA A 219 12.62 -9.94 -11.60
N SER A 220 12.56 -11.06 -10.88
CA SER A 220 13.72 -11.86 -10.50
C SER A 220 14.18 -12.81 -11.62
N GLY A 221 13.41 -12.96 -12.70
CA GLY A 221 13.69 -13.94 -13.74
C GLY A 221 13.49 -15.39 -13.29
N ASP A 222 12.58 -15.62 -12.34
CA ASP A 222 12.20 -16.98 -11.93
C ASP A 222 11.64 -17.77 -13.12
N ARG A 223 11.73 -19.11 -13.05
CA ARG A 223 11.20 -19.99 -14.10
C ARG A 223 9.70 -19.76 -14.30
N LEU A 224 9.29 -19.50 -15.54
CA LEU A 224 7.91 -19.09 -15.85
C LEU A 224 6.86 -20.17 -15.55
N ASP A 225 7.21 -21.45 -15.54
CA ASP A 225 6.32 -22.53 -15.13
C ASP A 225 5.96 -22.44 -13.63
N ASP A 226 6.95 -22.16 -12.78
CA ASP A 226 6.72 -21.91 -11.35
C ASP A 226 5.90 -20.63 -11.11
N VAL A 227 6.17 -19.58 -11.89
CA VAL A 227 5.43 -18.31 -11.77
C VAL A 227 3.98 -18.46 -12.26
N GLU A 228 3.72 -19.22 -13.32
CA GLU A 228 2.36 -19.51 -13.77
C GLU A 228 1.55 -20.25 -12.71
N LEU A 229 2.14 -21.26 -12.06
CA LEU A 229 1.48 -21.98 -10.97
C LEU A 229 1.14 -21.05 -9.81
N GLU A 230 2.07 -20.18 -9.40
CA GLU A 230 1.84 -19.19 -8.35
C GLU A 230 0.72 -18.20 -8.72
N ALA A 231 0.70 -17.74 -9.97
CA ALA A 231 -0.30 -16.82 -10.50
C ALA A 231 -1.69 -17.47 -10.61
N GLY A 232 -1.78 -18.71 -11.07
CA GLY A 232 -3.03 -19.47 -11.11
C GLY A 232 -3.64 -19.66 -9.72
N ASN A 233 -2.83 -20.08 -8.75
CA ASN A 233 -3.27 -20.24 -7.36
C ASN A 233 -3.71 -18.90 -6.74
N ALA A 234 -2.99 -17.82 -7.05
CA ALA A 234 -3.36 -16.49 -6.59
C ALA A 234 -4.68 -16.00 -7.21
N LEU A 235 -4.90 -16.26 -8.50
CA LEU A 235 -6.12 -15.88 -9.20
C LEU A 235 -7.34 -16.59 -8.62
N GLU A 236 -7.25 -17.91 -8.39
CA GLU A 236 -8.31 -18.69 -7.77
C GLU A 236 -8.67 -18.16 -6.37
N PHE A 237 -7.64 -17.79 -5.59
CA PHE A 237 -7.81 -17.21 -4.27
C PHE A 237 -8.59 -15.88 -4.31
N VAL A 238 -8.21 -14.93 -5.18
CA VAL A 238 -8.86 -13.61 -5.23
C VAL A 238 -10.25 -13.65 -5.87
N GLN A 239 -10.50 -14.56 -6.80
CA GLN A 239 -11.82 -14.77 -7.40
C GLN A 239 -12.84 -15.27 -6.37
N LYS A 240 -12.44 -16.18 -5.46
CA LYS A 240 -13.30 -16.62 -4.34
C LYS A 240 -13.69 -15.47 -3.40
N MET A 241 -12.83 -14.46 -3.30
CA MET A 241 -13.06 -13.27 -2.46
C MET A 241 -13.79 -12.14 -3.16
N ARG A 242 -14.06 -12.26 -4.47
CA ARG A 242 -14.73 -11.24 -5.30
C ARG A 242 -14.00 -9.89 -5.32
N PHE A 243 -12.67 -9.88 -5.23
CA PHE A 243 -11.86 -8.68 -5.38
C PHE A 243 -11.54 -8.42 -6.85
N GLY A 244 -12.39 -7.64 -7.53
CA GLY A 244 -12.27 -7.35 -8.97
C GLY A 244 -10.92 -6.75 -9.35
N LEU A 245 -10.50 -5.67 -8.68
CA LEU A 245 -9.24 -4.97 -8.97
C LEU A 245 -8.02 -5.90 -8.93
N ILE A 246 -7.88 -6.73 -7.89
CA ILE A 246 -6.71 -7.60 -7.72
C ILE A 246 -6.79 -8.80 -8.67
N SER A 247 -8.00 -9.27 -8.98
CA SER A 247 -8.20 -10.28 -10.03
C SER A 247 -7.69 -9.79 -11.37
N ASP A 248 -7.99 -8.54 -11.73
CA ASP A 248 -7.52 -7.92 -12.98
C ASP A 248 -5.99 -7.77 -13.01
N LEU A 249 -5.38 -7.40 -11.87
CA LEU A 249 -3.91 -7.32 -11.73
C LEU A 249 -3.23 -8.67 -11.99
N ILE A 250 -3.73 -9.73 -11.36
CA ILE A 250 -3.18 -11.07 -11.50
C ILE A 250 -3.44 -11.64 -12.89
N ALA A 251 -4.62 -11.37 -13.46
CA ALA A 251 -4.97 -11.78 -14.81
C ALA A 251 -3.96 -11.22 -15.82
N ALA A 252 -3.65 -9.91 -15.77
CA ALA A 252 -2.66 -9.29 -16.65
C ALA A 252 -1.26 -9.90 -16.52
N GLN A 253 -0.82 -10.24 -15.30
CA GLN A 253 0.45 -10.92 -15.07
C GLN A 253 0.45 -12.34 -15.67
N LEU A 254 -0.64 -13.09 -15.46
CA LEU A 254 -0.79 -14.44 -15.99
C LEU A 254 -0.79 -14.45 -17.52
N ARG A 255 -1.37 -13.43 -18.17
CA ARG A 255 -1.34 -13.27 -19.63
C ARG A 255 0.08 -13.11 -20.15
N LEU A 256 0.86 -12.21 -19.55
CA LEU A 256 2.27 -12.04 -19.88
C LEU A 256 3.04 -13.36 -19.72
N ILE A 257 2.84 -14.06 -18.60
CA ILE A 257 3.52 -15.34 -18.33
C ILE A 257 3.22 -16.37 -19.42
N ARG A 258 1.93 -16.57 -19.76
CA ARG A 258 1.52 -17.54 -20.79
C ARG A 258 2.07 -17.20 -22.16
N MET A 259 2.04 -15.91 -22.53
CA MET A 259 2.61 -15.45 -23.79
C MET A 259 4.11 -15.74 -23.88
N LEU A 260 4.88 -15.38 -22.85
CA LEU A 260 6.33 -15.66 -22.81
C LEU A 260 6.67 -17.15 -22.76
N ARG A 261 5.72 -18.01 -22.35
CA ARG A 261 5.85 -19.46 -22.43
C ARG A 261 5.47 -20.05 -23.79
N GLY A 262 5.00 -19.23 -24.73
CA GLY A 262 4.48 -19.71 -26.03
C GLY A 262 3.16 -20.45 -25.92
N LEU A 263 2.35 -20.13 -24.89
CA LEU A 263 1.03 -20.74 -24.66
C LEU A 263 -0.12 -19.89 -25.24
N THR A 264 0.18 -18.73 -25.82
CA THR A 264 -0.75 -17.94 -26.64
C THR A 264 -0.61 -18.31 -28.12
N PRO A 265 -1.64 -18.10 -28.96
CA PRO A 265 -1.56 -18.39 -30.39
C PRO A 265 -0.46 -17.61 -31.13
N ASP A 266 -0.18 -16.40 -30.67
CA ASP A 266 0.88 -15.53 -31.21
C ASP A 266 1.50 -14.65 -30.11
N PHE A 267 2.56 -13.93 -30.48
CA PHE A 267 3.27 -12.97 -29.63
C PHE A 267 2.85 -11.50 -29.89
N THR A 268 1.67 -11.28 -30.46
CA THR A 268 1.14 -9.93 -30.71
C THR A 268 -0.02 -9.57 -29.80
N SER A 269 -0.74 -10.58 -29.30
CA SER A 269 -1.91 -10.42 -28.46
C SER A 269 -1.85 -11.28 -27.19
N PHE A 270 -2.62 -10.90 -26.18
CA PHE A 270 -2.84 -11.74 -24.99
C PHE A 270 -4.02 -12.71 -25.14
N ASN A 271 -4.61 -12.80 -26.33
CA ASN A 271 -5.75 -13.66 -26.59
C ASN A 271 -5.38 -15.14 -26.38
N ASP A 272 -6.30 -15.89 -25.77
CA ASP A 272 -6.28 -17.36 -25.78
C ASP A 272 -7.73 -17.90 -25.80
N ALA A 273 -7.90 -19.21 -25.63
CA ALA A 273 -9.23 -19.84 -25.66
C ALA A 273 -10.18 -19.31 -24.56
N ASP A 274 -9.64 -18.82 -23.45
CA ASP A 274 -10.38 -18.40 -22.27
C ASP A 274 -10.32 -16.88 -22.01
N PHE A 275 -9.56 -16.14 -22.83
CA PHE A 275 -9.29 -14.72 -22.62
C PHE A 275 -9.38 -13.90 -23.91
N ASP A 276 -10.21 -12.85 -23.86
CA ASP A 276 -10.38 -11.83 -24.89
C ASP A 276 -9.71 -10.53 -24.42
N GLU A 277 -8.61 -10.18 -25.09
CA GLU A 277 -7.82 -8.99 -24.80
C GLU A 277 -8.62 -7.70 -24.99
N GLY A 278 -9.35 -7.58 -26.10
CA GLY A 278 -10.12 -6.38 -26.41
C GLY A 278 -11.23 -6.12 -25.38
N ARG A 279 -11.91 -7.19 -24.94
CA ARG A 279 -12.91 -7.11 -23.86
C ARG A 279 -12.27 -6.71 -22.54
N PHE A 280 -11.10 -7.24 -22.21
CA PHE A 280 -10.37 -6.89 -20.98
C PHE A 280 -9.95 -5.42 -20.98
N GLU A 281 -9.41 -4.91 -22.10
CA GLU A 281 -9.06 -3.50 -22.26
C GLU A 281 -10.28 -2.59 -22.14
N GLN A 282 -11.42 -2.95 -22.74
CA GLN A 282 -12.68 -2.21 -22.60
C GLN A 282 -13.16 -2.16 -21.15
N HIS A 283 -13.09 -3.29 -20.43
CA HIS A 283 -13.42 -3.36 -19.00
C HIS A 283 -12.53 -2.40 -18.19
N LEU A 284 -11.21 -2.47 -18.37
CA LEU A 284 -10.27 -1.57 -17.70
C LEU A 284 -10.52 -0.08 -18.03
N GLY A 285 -10.91 0.23 -19.26
CA GLY A 285 -11.23 1.60 -19.69
C GLY A 285 -12.61 2.10 -19.24
N SER A 286 -13.52 1.20 -18.84
CA SER A 286 -14.90 1.55 -18.51
C SER A 286 -15.06 2.22 -17.13
N ASN A 287 -14.09 2.02 -16.23
CA ASN A 287 -14.14 2.53 -14.86
C ASN A 287 -12.83 3.22 -14.47
N PRO A 288 -12.82 4.54 -14.19
CA PRO A 288 -11.65 5.26 -13.71
C PRO A 288 -11.00 4.67 -12.45
N GLN A 289 -11.75 3.96 -11.61
CA GLN A 289 -11.24 3.31 -10.41
C GLN A 289 -10.30 2.13 -10.73
N LEU A 290 -10.37 1.57 -11.95
CA LEU A 290 -9.48 0.52 -12.43
C LEU A 290 -8.17 1.07 -13.02
N ALA A 291 -7.90 2.38 -12.90
CA ALA A 291 -6.69 3.01 -13.45
C ALA A 291 -5.39 2.31 -13.02
N ILE A 292 -5.33 1.79 -11.78
CA ILE A 292 -4.15 1.03 -11.31
C ILE A 292 -4.04 -0.29 -12.05
N ALA A 293 -5.12 -1.06 -12.17
CA ALA A 293 -5.13 -2.30 -12.94
C ALA A 293 -4.79 -2.05 -14.41
N ALA A 294 -5.35 -0.99 -15.00
CA ALA A 294 -5.05 -0.56 -16.36
C ALA A 294 -3.57 -0.21 -16.53
N SER A 295 -2.99 0.59 -15.63
CA SER A 295 -1.57 0.95 -15.69
C SER A 295 -0.67 -0.29 -15.64
N ARG A 296 -0.98 -1.26 -14.77
CA ARG A 296 -0.24 -2.51 -14.62
C ARG A 296 -0.39 -3.38 -15.86
N TYR A 297 -1.59 -3.49 -16.40
CA TYR A 297 -1.85 -4.18 -17.66
C TYR A 297 -0.99 -3.63 -18.80
N TRP A 298 -1.00 -2.31 -19.01
CA TRP A 298 -0.20 -1.68 -20.06
C TRP A 298 1.30 -1.85 -19.85
N ILE A 299 1.78 -1.83 -18.60
CA ILE A 299 3.17 -2.17 -18.29
C ILE A 299 3.50 -3.62 -18.70
N ARG A 300 2.61 -4.59 -18.40
CA ARG A 300 2.80 -5.99 -18.82
C ARG A 300 2.75 -6.15 -20.33
N LYS A 301 1.86 -5.43 -21.00
CA LYS A 301 1.75 -5.43 -22.46
C LYS A 301 3.02 -4.87 -23.11
N LEU A 302 3.59 -3.80 -22.57
CA LEU A 302 4.85 -3.25 -23.03
C LEU A 302 6.02 -4.24 -22.82
N GLN A 303 6.06 -4.92 -21.68
CA GLN A 303 7.06 -5.97 -21.43
C GLN A 303 6.96 -7.12 -22.42
N ALA A 304 5.73 -7.55 -22.73
CA ALA A 304 5.47 -8.57 -23.74
C ALA A 304 6.11 -8.21 -25.09
N PHE A 305 5.95 -6.97 -25.56
CA PHE A 305 6.54 -6.53 -26.84
C PHE A 305 8.05 -6.38 -26.82
N VAL A 306 8.69 -6.23 -25.66
CA VAL A 306 10.15 -6.14 -25.55
C VAL A 306 10.79 -7.53 -25.52
N TYR A 307 10.09 -8.53 -24.97
CA TYR A 307 10.61 -9.88 -24.78
C TYR A 307 10.16 -10.89 -25.85
N ALA A 308 9.13 -10.56 -26.63
CA ALA A 308 8.70 -11.29 -27.83
C ALA A 308 9.67 -11.06 -29.00
#